data_AF-O46028-F1
#
_entry.id   AF-O46028-F1
#
_cell.length_a   1.000
_cell.length_b   1.000
_cell.length_c   1.000
_cell.angle_alpha   90.00
_cell.angle_beta   90.00
_cell.angle_gamma   90.00
#
_symmetry.space_group_name_H-M   'P 1'
#
loop_
_entity.id
_entity.type
_entity.pdbx_description
1 polymer ?
#
loop_
_entity_poly.entity_id
_entity_poly.type
_entity_poly.pdbx_seq_one_letter_code
_entity_poly.pdbx_strand_id
1 'polypeptide(L)' 'MEGIAKITLILLFLFVTMHTFANWNTEAAVCVYRTCDKDCKRRGYRSGKCINNACKCYPYGK' A
#
# COMPACT_ATOMS: atom_id res chain seq x y z
N MET A 1 -37.28 5.40 15.98
CA MET A 1 -36.57 4.42 15.13
C MET A 1 -36.00 5.04 13.85
N GLU A 2 -36.53 6.15 13.34
CA GLU A 2 -36.01 6.75 12.09
C GLU A 2 -34.59 7.34 12.22
N GLY A 3 -34.26 7.94 13.38
CA GLY A 3 -32.92 8.48 13.62
C GLY A 3 -31.82 7.41 13.67
N ILE A 4 -32.08 6.31 14.38
CA ILE A 4 -31.12 5.19 14.47
C ILE A 4 -30.88 4.55 13.10
N ALA A 5 -31.92 4.40 12.27
CA ALA A 5 -31.77 3.83 10.93
C ALA A 5 -30.88 4.71 10.02
N LYS A 6 -31.07 6.03 10.07
CA LYS A 6 -30.23 7.00 9.36
C LYS A 6 -28.78 6.98 9.86
N ILE A 7 -28.58 6.95 11.18
CA ILE A 7 -27.24 6.86 11.78
C ILE A 7 -26.54 5.57 11.34
N THR A 8 -27.23 4.42 11.40
CA THR A 8 -26.69 3.14 10.95
C THR A 8 -26.30 3.19 9.47
N LEU A 9 -27.13 3.79 8.61
CA LEU A 9 -26.81 3.94 7.18
C LEU A 9 -25.58 4.82 6.95
N ILE A 10 -25.46 5.93 7.69
CA ILE A 10 -24.28 6.81 7.63
C ILE A 10 -23.03 6.05 8.08
N LEU A 11 -23.09 5.29 9.17
CA LEU A 11 -21.98 4.48 9.66
C LEU A 11 -21.55 3.41 8.65
N LEU A 12 -22.49 2.74 8.00
CA LEU A 12 -22.20 1.78 6.93
C LEU A 12 -21.52 2.45 5.74
N PHE A 13 -21.99 3.63 5.32
CA PHE A 13 -21.37 4.38 4.23
C PHE A 13 -19.94 4.80 4.58
N LEU A 14 -19.71 5.31 5.80
CA LEU A 14 -18.38 5.66 6.30
C LEU A 14 -17.47 4.42 6.36
N PHE A 15 -17.98 3.28 6.83
CA PHE A 15 -17.21 2.04 6.89
C PHE A 15 -16.80 1.57 5.48
N VAL A 16 -17.72 1.57 4.52
CA VAL A 16 -17.45 1.22 3.12
C VAL A 16 -16.42 2.17 2.52
N THR A 17 -16.56 3.48 2.71
CA THR A 17 -15.57 4.45 2.21
C THR A 17 -14.20 4.23 2.84
N MET A 18 -14.08 4.00 4.15
CA MET A 18 -12.79 3.67 4.78
C MET A 18 -12.14 2.42 4.16
N HIS A 19 -12.93 1.39 3.85
CA HIS A 19 -12.42 0.18 3.20
C HIS A 19 -11.98 0.42 1.75
N THR A 20 -12.69 1.27 0.99
CA THR A 20 -12.29 1.58 -0.38
C THR A 20 -11.05 2.47 -0.43
N PHE A 21 -10.96 3.49 0.44
CA PHE A 21 -9.81 4.39 0.50
C PHE A 21 -8.54 3.68 1.00
N ALA A 22 -8.66 2.71 1.91
CA ALA A 22 -7.52 1.88 2.31
C ALA A 22 -6.97 1.05 1.14
N ASN A 23 -7.83 0.64 0.18
CA ASN A 23 -7.41 -0.18 -0.95
C ASN A 23 -6.72 0.62 -2.06
N TRP A 24 -7.11 1.88 -2.30
CA TRP A 24 -6.58 2.71 -3.40
C TRP A 24 -5.08 2.99 -3.31
N ASN A 25 -4.53 3.07 -2.09
CA ASN A 25 -3.09 3.26 -1.90
C ASN A 25 -2.24 2.08 -2.42
N THR A 26 -2.85 0.93 -2.73
CA THR A 26 -2.13 -0.27 -3.17
C THR A 26 -1.95 -0.34 -4.69
N GLU A 27 -2.90 0.16 -5.48
CA GLU A 27 -2.86 0.04 -6.96
C GLU A 27 -1.93 1.07 -7.61
N ALA A 28 -1.90 2.30 -7.08
CA ALA A 28 -0.99 3.35 -7.51
C ALA A 28 0.31 3.36 -6.70
N ALA A 29 0.81 2.19 -6.29
CA ALA A 29 2.03 2.07 -5.51
C ALA A 29 3.21 2.65 -6.34
N VAL A 30 3.47 3.93 -6.15
CA VAL A 30 4.72 4.55 -6.57
C VAL A 30 5.82 3.74 -5.90
N CYS A 31 6.77 3.26 -6.67
CA CYS A 31 7.90 2.55 -6.10
C CYS A 31 8.70 3.54 -5.24
N VAL A 32 8.57 3.39 -3.93
CA VAL A 32 9.34 4.17 -2.96
C VAL A 32 10.68 3.48 -2.78
N TYR A 33 11.76 4.15 -3.22
CA TYR A 33 13.13 3.65 -3.13
C TYR A 33 13.47 3.08 -1.75
N ARG A 34 13.12 3.81 -0.67
CA ARG A 34 13.40 3.41 0.71
C ARG A 34 12.72 2.09 1.09
N THR A 35 11.47 1.91 0.68
CA THR A 35 10.70 0.69 0.93
C THR A 35 11.27 -0.47 0.13
N CYS A 36 11.51 -0.25 -1.17
CA CYS A 36 12.12 -1.23 -2.06
C CYS A 36 13.49 -1.70 -1.56
N ASP A 37 14.38 -0.77 -1.18
CA ASP A 37 15.71 -1.09 -0.68
C ASP A 37 15.65 -1.88 0.64
N LYS A 38 14.79 -1.47 1.57
CA LYS A 38 14.57 -2.18 2.84
C LYS A 38 14.04 -3.60 2.61
N ASP A 39 13.10 -3.78 1.69
CA ASP A 39 12.54 -5.08 1.35
C ASP A 39 13.55 -5.99 0.67
N CYS A 40 14.32 -5.47 -0.28
CA CYS A 40 15.40 -6.23 -0.92
C CYS A 40 16.45 -6.67 0.09
N LYS A 41 16.89 -5.78 0.98
CA LYS A 41 17.83 -6.11 2.06
C LYS A 41 17.27 -7.17 3.01
N ARG A 42 15.99 -7.05 3.39
CA ARG A 42 15.28 -8.07 4.20
C ARG A 42 15.27 -9.45 3.52
N ARG A 43 15.21 -9.49 2.18
CA ARG A 43 15.26 -10.72 1.39
C ARG A 43 16.70 -11.22 1.11
N GLY A 44 17.73 -10.58 1.66
CA GLY A 44 19.14 -11.00 1.51
C GLY A 44 19.87 -10.38 0.31
N TYR A 45 19.28 -9.40 -0.38
CA TYR A 45 19.95 -8.69 -1.47
C TYR A 45 20.79 -7.51 -0.94
N ARG A 46 21.74 -7.01 -1.74
CA ARG A 46 22.59 -5.87 -1.37
C ARG A 46 21.79 -4.57 -1.30
N SER A 47 20.92 -4.37 -2.29
CA SER A 47 20.13 -3.15 -2.41
C SER A 47 18.92 -3.35 -3.31
N GLY A 48 17.91 -2.51 -3.13
CA GLY A 48 16.78 -2.37 -4.05
C GLY A 48 16.80 -1.03 -4.78
N LYS A 49 16.34 -0.98 -6.03
CA LYS A 49 16.10 0.28 -6.76
C LYS A 49 14.77 0.24 -7.48
N CYS A 50 14.16 1.41 -7.62
CA CYS A 50 12.95 1.59 -8.40
C CYS A 50 13.31 1.91 -9.86
N ILE A 51 12.86 1.07 -10.78
CA ILE A 51 13.03 1.25 -12.23
C ILE A 51 11.66 1.09 -12.88
N ASN A 52 11.19 2.11 -13.62
CA ASN A 52 9.86 2.11 -14.26
C ASN A 52 8.75 1.74 -13.28
N ASN A 53 8.77 2.33 -12.08
CA ASN A 53 7.83 2.04 -10.99
C ASN A 53 7.85 0.58 -10.45
N ALA A 54 8.85 -0.23 -10.82
CA ALA A 54 9.05 -1.57 -10.30
C ALA A 54 10.28 -1.65 -9.39
N CYS A 55 10.16 -2.35 -8.26
CA CYS A 55 11.29 -2.61 -7.36
C CYS A 55 12.16 -3.75 -7.90
N LYS A 56 13.42 -3.46 -8.20
CA LYS A 56 14.43 -4.45 -8.61
C LYS A 56 15.48 -4.63 -7.52
N CYS A 57 15.71 -5.88 -7.11
CA CYS A 57 16.74 -6.22 -6.13
C CYS A 57 18.05 -6.62 -6.82
N TYR A 58 19.18 -6.18 -6.26
CA TYR A 58 20.52 -6.46 -6.78
C TYR A 58 21.28 -7.31 -5.76
N PRO A 59 21.83 -8.48 -6.17
CA PRO A 59 22.58 -9.34 -5.27
C PRO A 59 23.95 -8.73 -4.90
N TYR A 60 24.62 -9.35 -3.94
CA TYR A 60 26.03 -9.09 -3.67
C TYR A 60 26.88 -9.67 -4.83
N GLY A 61 27.87 -8.92 -5.31
CA GLY A 61 28.90 -9.46 -6.21
C GLY A 61 28.54 -9.58 -7.71
N LYS A 62 27.83 -8.62 -8.29
CA LYS A 62 27.88 -8.37 -9.75
C LYS A 62 28.67 -7.11 -10.04
#